data_AF-A0A1Q7VFT0-F1
#
_entry.id   AF-A0A1Q7VFT0-F1
#
_cell.length_a   1.000
_cell.length_b   1.000
_cell.length_c   1.000
_cell.angle_alpha   90.00
_cell.angle_beta   90.00
_cell.angle_gamma   90.00
#
_symmetry.space_group_name_H-M   'P 1'
#
loop_
_entity.id
_entity.type
_entity.pdbx_description
1 polymer ?
#
loop_
_entity_poly.entity_id
_entity_poly.type
_entity_poly.pdbx_seq_one_letter_code
_entity_poly.pdbx_strand_id
1 'polypeptide(L)' 'MDQIMITIDGPNFQDFQEAEVPRLPEEGEPIETKYGTCVVTSVEALPDSEHFAGKVICRMA' A
#
# COMPACT_ATOMS: atom_id res chain seq x y z
N MET A 1 -3.08 -14.45 13.02
CA MET A 1 -3.15 -13.80 11.71
C MET A 1 -2.23 -12.62 11.82
N ASP A 2 -1.08 -12.69 11.16
CA ASP A 2 -0.05 -11.66 11.19
C ASP A 2 -0.40 -10.61 10.14
N GLN A 3 -0.70 -9.38 10.59
CA GLN A 3 -0.89 -8.23 9.72
C GLN A 3 0.42 -7.46 9.67
N ILE A 4 0.73 -6.92 8.50
CA ILE A 4 1.90 -6.08 8.28
C ILE A 4 1.44 -4.68 7.90
N MET A 5 2.20 -3.69 8.34
CA MET A 5 1.91 -2.30 8.04
C MET A 5 2.58 -1.90 6.73
N ILE A 6 1.84 -1.21 5.86
CA ILE A 6 2.34 -0.67 4.60
C ILE A 6 1.99 0.81 4.49
N THR A 7 2.75 1.52 3.67
CA THR A 7 2.44 2.89 3.28
C THR A 7 1.92 2.92 1.85
N ILE A 8 0.75 3.51 1.62
CA ILE A 8 0.10 3.65 0.32
C ILE A 8 0.27 5.09 -0.17
N ASP A 9 0.73 5.23 -1.41
CA ASP A 9 0.95 6.49 -2.12
C ASP A 9 0.27 6.42 -3.50
N GLY A 10 -0.11 7.56 -4.05
CA GLY A 10 -0.77 7.65 -5.35
C GLY A 10 -0.89 9.08 -5.87
N PRO A 11 -1.00 9.29 -7.18
CA PRO A 11 -0.95 10.63 -7.78
C PRO A 11 -2.09 11.57 -7.36
N ASN A 12 -3.18 11.03 -6.79
CA ASN A 12 -4.30 11.80 -6.27
C ASN A 12 -4.34 11.87 -4.73
N PHE A 13 -3.33 11.30 -4.06
CA PHE A 13 -3.26 11.31 -2.61
C PHE A 13 -2.62 12.63 -2.19
N GLN A 14 -3.32 13.39 -1.35
CA GLN A 14 -2.72 14.57 -0.73
C GLN A 14 -1.67 14.19 0.32
N ASP A 15 -1.77 12.97 0.87
CA ASP A 15 -0.90 12.42 1.91
C ASP A 15 -0.80 10.90 1.79
N PHE A 16 0.28 10.35 2.33
CA PHE A 16 0.45 8.91 2.52
C PHE A 16 -0.67 8.32 3.40
N GLN A 17 -1.02 7.06 3.14
CA GLN A 17 -1.93 6.30 4.00
C GLN A 17 -1.21 5.08 4.57
N GLU A 18 -1.33 4.87 5.88
CA GLU A 18 -0.90 3.63 6.52
C GLU A 18 -2.05 2.61 6.49
N ALA A 19 -1.73 1.35 6.21
CA ALA A 19 -2.71 0.27 6.19
C ALA A 19 -2.12 -1.02 6.75
N GLU A 20 -2.93 -1.75 7.52
CA GLU A 20 -2.62 -3.10 7.98
C GLU A 20 -3.20 -4.11 6.99
N VAL A 21 -2.32 -4.92 6.40
CA VAL A 21 -2.68 -5.90 5.38
C VAL A 21 -2.12 -7.28 5.75
N PRO A 22 -2.74 -8.39 5.31
CA PRO A 22 -2.23 -9.73 5.62
C PRO A 22 -0.92 -10.06 4.90
N ARG A 23 -0.61 -9.36 3.81
CA ARG A 23 0.63 -9.47 3.03
C ARG A 23 0.85 -8.22 2.19
N LEU A 24 2.06 -8.04 1.67
CA LEU A 24 2.31 -7.04 0.62
C LEU A 24 1.42 -7.39 -0.60
N PRO A 25 0.69 -6.42 -1.14
CA PRO A 25 -0.05 -6.62 -2.38
C PRO A 25 0.91 -6.77 -3.57
N GLU A 26 0.38 -7.22 -4.70
CA GLU A 26 1.09 -7.33 -5.97
C GLU A 26 0.62 -6.26 -6.97
N GLU A 27 1.45 -5.97 -7.97
CA GLU A 27 1.06 -5.07 -9.06
C GLU A 27 -0.19 -5.58 -9.78
N GLY A 28 -1.17 -4.70 -9.99
CA GLY A 28 -2.46 -5.03 -10.58
C GLY A 28 -3.53 -5.48 -9.58
N GLU A 29 -3.18 -5.74 -8.33
CA GLU A 29 -4.17 -6.08 -7.30
C GLU A 29 -4.96 -4.84 -6.84
N PRO A 30 -6.24 -5.00 -6.47
CA PRO A 30 -7.01 -3.93 -5.84
C PRO A 30 -6.58 -3.74 -4.39
N ILE A 31 -6.52 -2.48 -3.95
CA ILE A 31 -6.27 -2.11 -2.55
C ILE A 31 -7.31 -1.09 -2.09
N GLU A 32 -7.87 -1.32 -0.90
CA GLU A 32 -8.80 -0.36 -0.28
C GLU A 32 -8.03 0.77 0.41
N THR A 33 -8.45 1.99 0.13
CA THR A 33 -7.84 3.22 0.66
C THR A 33 -8.95 4.12 1.19
N LYS A 34 -8.59 5.13 2.00
CA LYS A 34 -9.55 6.12 2.53
C LYS A 34 -10.26 6.93 1.43
N TYR A 35 -9.73 6.89 0.21
CA TYR A 35 -10.27 7.57 -0.96
C TYR A 35 -11.05 6.64 -1.92
N GLY A 36 -11.18 5.36 -1.58
CA GLY A 36 -11.81 4.33 -2.40
C GLY A 36 -10.84 3.22 -2.82
N THR A 37 -11.28 2.37 -3.74
CA THR A 37 -10.46 1.27 -4.25
C THR A 37 -9.48 1.77 -5.30
N CYS A 38 -8.21 1.50 -5.09
CA CYS A 38 -7.13 1.75 -6.04
C CYS A 38 -6.63 0.44 -6.64
N VAL A 39 -5.95 0.53 -7.79
CA VAL A 39 -5.18 -0.57 -8.37
C VAL A 39 -3.70 -0.31 -8.09
N VAL A 40 -3.01 -1.30 -7.52
CA VAL A 40 -1.58 -1.23 -7.25
C VAL A 40 -0.80 -1.17 -8.55
N THR A 41 0.14 -0.24 -8.63
CA THR A 41 0.97 0.00 -9.82
C THR A 41 2.45 -0.21 -9.57
N SER A 42 2.89 -0.29 -8.31
CA SER A 42 4.25 -0.67 -7.93
C SER A 42 4.31 -0.98 -6.44
N VAL A 43 5.24 -1.85 -6.05
CA VAL A 43 5.44 -2.26 -4.66
C VAL A 43 6.94 -2.29 -4.37
N GLU A 44 7.33 -1.59 -3.31
CA GLU A 44 8.70 -1.53 -2.81
C GLU A 44 8.73 -2.18 -1.43
N ALA A 45 9.37 -3.35 -1.31
CA ALA A 45 9.57 -3.99 -0.01
C ALA A 45 10.60 -3.22 0.81
N LEU A 46 10.35 -3.05 2.10
CA LEU A 46 11.22 -2.32 3.03
C LEU A 46 11.67 -3.25 4.18
N PRO A 47 12.53 -4.26 3.90
CA PRO A 47 12.94 -5.25 4.89
C PRO A 47 13.72 -4.66 6.07
N ASP A 48 14.36 -3.51 5.89
CA ASP A 48 15.15 -2.82 6.91
C ASP A 48 14.31 -1.82 7.75
N SER A 49 13.01 -1.70 7.48
CA SER A 49 12.12 -0.82 8.27
C SER A 49 11.56 -1.56 9.48
N GLU A 50 11.73 -0.98 10.67
CA GLU A 50 11.18 -1.55 11.91
C GLU A 50 9.65 -1.46 11.99
N HIS A 51 9.03 -0.61 11.17
CA HIS A 51 7.61 -0.27 11.26
C HIS A 51 6.78 -0.71 10.06
N PHE A 52 7.35 -0.71 8.84
CA PHE A 52 6.61 -0.97 7.61
C PHE A 52 7.24 -2.11 6.81
N ALA A 53 6.43 -3.04 6.32
CA ALA A 53 6.90 -4.09 5.43
C ALA A 53 7.16 -3.59 4.00
N GLY A 54 6.57 -2.46 3.59
CA GLY A 54 6.80 -1.88 2.28
C GLY A 54 5.98 -0.64 1.96
N LYS A 55 6.32 -0.02 0.83
CA LYS A 55 5.60 1.09 0.21
C LYS A 55 4.84 0.57 -1.03
N VAL A 56 3.58 0.96 -1.13
CA VAL A 56 2.68 0.61 -2.23
C VAL A 56 2.33 1.87 -3.00
N ILE A 57 2.60 1.88 -4.30
CA ILE A 57 2.13 2.93 -5.21
C ILE A 57 0.88 2.42 -5.91
N CYS A 58 -0.15 3.24 -5.97
CA CYS A 58 -1.42 2.87 -6.60
C CYS A 58 -2.02 4.02 -7.40
N ARG A 59 -3.02 3.70 -8.22
CA ARG A 59 -3.85 4.66 -8.94
C ARG A 59 -5.32 4.38 -8.72
N MET A 60 -6.15 5.42 -8.79
CA MET A 60 -7.61 5.23 -8.81
C MET A 60 -8.01 4.36 -10.01
N ALA A 61 -8.92 3.42 -9.75
CA ALA A 61 -9.53 2.58 -10.79
C ALA A 61 -10.38 3.42 -11.76
#